data_AF-H0XVB8-F1
#
_entry.id   AF-H0XVB8-F1
#
_cell.length_a   1.000
_cell.length_b   1.000
_cell.length_c   1.000
_cell.angle_alpha   90.00
_cell.angle_beta   90.00
_cell.angle_gamma   90.00
#
_symmetry.space_group_name_H-M   'P 1'
#
loop_
_entity.id
_entity.type
_entity.pdbx_description
1 polymer ?
#
loop_
_entity_poly.entity_id
_entity_poly.type
_entity_poly.pdbx_seq_one_letter_code
_entity_poly.pdbx_strand_id
1 'polypeptide(L)'
;MSSQIRQNYSTDVEAAVNRLVNLHLRASYTYLSLGYYFDRDDVALKGVGHFFRELAEEKREGSERLLKMQNQRGGRALFLDVHCDFLESHFLDEEVKLLKKMGDHLTNLHRLAGPQAGLGEYLFERLTLKHD
;
A
#
# COMPACT_ATOMS: atom_id res chain seq x y z
N MET A 1 -6.57 -0.73 -34.61
CA MET A 1 -5.33 -0.92 -35.41
C MET A 1 -4.30 -1.62 -34.54
N SER A 2 -3.65 -2.67 -35.06
CA SER A 2 -2.58 -3.36 -34.33
C SER A 2 -1.31 -2.50 -34.32
N SER A 3 -0.58 -2.49 -33.20
CA SER A 3 0.68 -1.74 -33.08
C SER A 3 1.78 -2.41 -33.92
N GLN A 4 2.61 -1.60 -34.61
CA GLN A 4 3.70 -2.09 -35.47
C GLN A 4 4.76 -2.90 -34.72
N ILE A 5 4.95 -2.62 -33.43
CA ILE A 5 5.95 -3.26 -32.58
C ILE A 5 5.42 -4.49 -31.81
N ARG A 6 4.14 -4.84 -32.00
CA ARG A 6 3.52 -5.93 -31.23
C ARG A 6 3.92 -7.29 -31.80
N GLN A 7 4.68 -8.07 -31.01
CA GLN A 7 5.09 -9.42 -31.36
C GLN A 7 4.94 -10.37 -30.17
N ASN A 8 4.31 -11.53 -30.40
CA ASN A 8 4.07 -12.58 -29.40
C ASN A 8 3.51 -12.04 -28.07
N TYR A 9 2.47 -11.20 -28.16
CA TYR A 9 1.84 -10.56 -27.00
C TYR A 9 0.32 -10.67 -27.12
N SER A 10 -0.26 -11.64 -26.41
CA SER A 10 -1.70 -11.93 -26.48
C SER A 10 -2.53 -10.80 -25.87
N THR A 11 -3.75 -10.63 -26.37
CA THR A 11 -4.75 -9.71 -25.81
C THR A 11 -5.10 -10.05 -24.36
N ASP A 12 -5.04 -11.33 -23.97
CA ASP A 12 -5.33 -11.75 -22.60
C ASP A 12 -4.24 -11.27 -21.62
N VAL A 13 -2.98 -11.32 -22.06
CA VAL A 13 -1.83 -10.84 -21.27
C VAL A 13 -1.90 -9.32 -21.14
N GLU A 14 -2.20 -8.60 -22.23
CA GLU A 14 -2.40 -7.16 -22.21
C GLU A 14 -3.50 -6.75 -21.22
N ALA A 15 -4.65 -7.43 -21.25
CA ALA A 15 -5.75 -7.18 -20.34
C ALA A 15 -5.37 -7.51 -18.89
N ALA A 16 -4.62 -8.60 -18.66
CA ALA A 16 -4.13 -8.95 -17.32
C ALA A 16 -3.16 -7.91 -16.77
N VAL A 17 -2.26 -7.36 -17.60
CA VAL A 17 -1.36 -6.28 -17.21
C VAL A 17 -2.14 -5.01 -16.87
N ASN A 18 -3.18 -4.66 -17.64
CA ASN A 18 -4.03 -3.50 -17.31
C ASN A 18 -4.77 -3.69 -15.97
N ARG A 19 -5.29 -4.89 -15.69
CA ARG A 19 -5.88 -5.22 -14.38
C ARG A 19 -4.86 -5.12 -13.26
N LEU A 20 -3.64 -5.63 -13.47
CA LEU A 20 -2.57 -5.57 -12.48
C LEU A 20 -2.13 -4.13 -12.19
N VAL A 21 -2.02 -3.28 -13.22
CA VAL A 21 -1.74 -1.85 -13.05
C VAL A 21 -2.80 -1.19 -12.16
N ASN A 22 -4.09 -1.41 -12.44
CA ASN A 22 -5.15 -0.84 -11.62
C ASN A 22 -5.11 -1.36 -10.17
N LEU A 23 -4.81 -2.65 -9.96
CA LEU A 23 -4.62 -3.22 -8.63
C LEU A 23 -3.46 -2.56 -7.86
N HIS A 24 -2.33 -2.32 -8.51
CA HIS A 24 -1.18 -1.62 -7.91
C HIS A 24 -1.51 -0.17 -7.56
N LEU A 25 -2.20 0.56 -8.44
CA LEU A 25 -2.65 1.92 -8.19
C LEU A 25 -3.62 1.99 -7.01
N ARG A 26 -4.55 1.03 -6.92
CA ARG A 26 -5.47 0.90 -5.80
C ARG A 26 -4.73 0.64 -4.49
N ALA A 27 -3.80 -0.31 -4.47
CA ALA A 27 -2.99 -0.59 -3.30
C ALA A 27 -2.15 0.61 -2.86
N SER A 28 -1.55 1.34 -3.82
CA SER A 28 -0.82 2.58 -3.56
C SER A 28 -1.71 3.62 -2.86
N TYR A 29 -2.93 3.82 -3.36
CA TYR A 29 -3.88 4.75 -2.75
C TYR A 29 -4.28 4.33 -1.33
N THR A 30 -4.56 3.04 -1.10
CA THR A 30 -4.87 2.50 0.24
C THR A 30 -3.74 2.78 1.23
N TYR A 31 -2.50 2.47 0.85
CA TYR A 31 -1.34 2.68 1.71
C TYR A 31 -1.08 4.16 1.94
N LEU A 32 -1.31 5.02 0.95
CA LEU A 32 -1.21 6.46 1.13
C LEU A 32 -2.22 6.96 2.19
N SER A 33 -3.47 6.50 2.10
CA SER A 33 -4.51 6.82 3.09
C SER A 33 -4.13 6.35 4.50
N LEU A 34 -3.59 5.13 4.64
CA LEU A 34 -3.13 4.61 5.92
C LEU A 34 -1.95 5.41 6.47
N GLY A 35 -0.99 5.77 5.62
CA GLY A 35 0.16 6.57 5.99
C GLY A 35 -0.26 7.90 6.64
N TYR A 36 -1.19 8.62 6.01
CA TYR A 36 -1.73 9.87 6.57
C TYR A 36 -2.64 9.68 7.78
N TYR A 37 -3.34 8.54 7.90
CA TYR A 37 -4.10 8.23 9.10
C TYR A 37 -3.20 8.12 10.34
N PHE A 38 -2.06 7.43 10.23
CA PHE A 38 -1.10 7.28 11.34
C PHE A 38 -0.30 8.55 11.65
N ASP A 39 -0.21 9.49 10.70
CA ASP A 39 0.42 10.81 10.88
C ASP A 39 -0.47 11.82 11.62
N ARG A 40 -1.76 11.53 11.86
CA ARG A 40 -2.67 12.41 12.62
C ARG A 40 -2.17 12.68 14.04
N ASP A 41 -2.49 13.85 14.58
CA ASP A 41 -2.07 14.27 15.93
C ASP A 41 -2.65 13.40 17.05
N ASP A 42 -3.83 12.80 16.85
CA ASP A 42 -4.49 11.92 17.81
C ASP A 42 -4.02 10.45 17.74
N VAL A 43 -3.29 10.06 16.69
CA VAL A 43 -2.68 8.73 16.53
C VAL A 43 -1.17 8.78 16.76
N ALA A 44 -0.49 9.73 16.13
CA ALA A 44 0.93 10.09 16.31
C ALA A 44 1.96 8.95 16.16
N LEU A 45 1.70 7.95 15.30
CA LEU A 45 2.61 6.84 15.01
C LEU A 45 3.37 7.09 13.71
N LYS A 46 4.30 8.04 13.72
CA LYS A 46 4.97 8.56 12.52
C LYS A 46 5.79 7.50 11.77
N GLY A 47 6.45 6.57 12.47
CA GLY A 47 7.20 5.49 11.83
C GLY A 47 6.28 4.53 11.08
N VAL A 48 5.07 4.26 11.59
CA VAL A 48 4.05 3.47 10.89
C VAL A 48 3.49 4.25 9.70
N GLY A 49 3.25 5.55 9.88
CA GLY A 49 2.83 6.45 8.80
C GLY A 49 3.84 6.51 7.66
N HIS A 50 5.13 6.60 7.97
CA HIS A 50 6.23 6.54 7.01
C HIS A 50 6.28 5.21 6.25
N PHE A 51 6.25 4.08 6.98
CA PHE A 51 6.27 2.74 6.39
C PHE A 51 5.18 2.56 5.32
N PHE A 52 3.94 2.98 5.62
CA PHE A 52 2.86 2.91 4.64
C PHE A 52 3.05 3.87 3.46
N ARG A 53 3.65 5.05 3.65
CA ARG A 53 3.99 5.95 2.54
C ARG A 53 5.06 5.35 1.62
N GLU A 54 6.07 4.68 2.16
CA GLU A 54 7.06 3.94 1.35
C GLU A 54 6.42 2.80 0.56
N LEU A 55 5.54 2.01 1.18
CA LEU A 55 4.77 0.99 0.47
C LEU A 55 3.90 1.59 -0.64
N ALA A 56 3.27 2.74 -0.38
CA ALA A 56 2.47 3.43 -1.39
C ALA A 56 3.31 3.82 -2.60
N GLU A 57 4.51 4.35 -2.38
CA GLU A 57 5.47 4.71 -3.42
C GLU A 57 5.97 3.48 -4.19
N GLU A 58 6.35 2.40 -3.51
CA GLU A 58 6.78 1.15 -4.15
C GLU A 58 5.69 0.59 -5.09
N LYS A 59 4.42 0.61 -4.67
CA LYS A 59 3.30 0.17 -5.52
C LYS A 59 3.07 1.10 -6.70
N ARG A 60 3.21 2.42 -6.52
CA ARG A 60 3.13 3.41 -7.59
C ARG A 60 4.22 3.17 -8.63
N GLU A 61 5.47 3.06 -8.23
CA GLU A 61 6.57 2.75 -9.14
C GLU A 61 6.38 1.40 -9.85
N GLY A 62 5.87 0.39 -9.14
CA GLY A 62 5.53 -0.90 -9.73
C GLY A 62 4.53 -0.76 -10.88
N SER A 63 3.50 0.08 -10.71
CA SER A 63 2.52 0.37 -11.76
C SER A 63 3.16 1.09 -12.97
N GLU A 64 4.08 2.04 -12.73
CA GLU A 64 4.80 2.76 -13.77
C GLU A 64 5.71 1.81 -14.59
N ARG A 65 6.39 0.87 -13.92
CA ARG A 65 7.19 -0.17 -14.56
C ARG A 65 6.35 -1.06 -15.47
N LEU A 66 5.16 -1.46 -15.03
CA LEU A 66 4.22 -2.26 -15.83
C LEU A 66 3.68 -1.49 -17.04
N LEU A 67 3.33 -0.22 -16.87
CA LEU A 67 2.87 0.66 -17.97
C LEU A 67 3.96 0.85 -19.03
N LYS A 68 5.22 1.06 -18.59
CA LYS A 68 6.37 1.13 -19.50
C LYS A 68 6.53 -0.16 -20.30
N MET A 69 6.43 -1.31 -19.64
CA MET A 69 6.49 -2.62 -20.30
C MET A 69 5.34 -2.84 -21.30
N GLN A 70 4.10 -2.48 -20.92
CA GLN A 70 2.92 -2.56 -21.79
C GLN A 70 3.15 -1.79 -23.10
N ASN A 71 3.67 -0.55 -23.01
CA ASN A 71 3.99 0.27 -24.17
C ASN A 71 5.12 -0.33 -25.03
N GLN A 72 6.17 -0.87 -24.42
CA GLN A 72 7.27 -1.54 -25.13
C GLN A 72 6.82 -2.79 -25.90
N ARG A 73 5.78 -3.49 -25.43
CA ARG A 73 5.20 -4.66 -26.12
C ARG A 73 4.13 -4.29 -27.14
N GLY A 74 3.89 -3.01 -27.37
CA GLY A 74 2.87 -2.52 -28.29
C GLY A 74 1.44 -2.70 -27.79
N GLY A 75 1.27 -2.89 -26.48
CA GLY A 75 -0.02 -2.88 -25.82
C GLY A 75 -0.58 -1.46 -25.66
N ARG A 76 -1.78 -1.37 -25.08
CA ARG A 76 -2.48 -0.14 -24.75
C ARG A 76 -2.86 -0.16 -23.29
N ALA A 77 -2.39 0.85 -22.58
CA ALA A 77 -2.83 1.10 -21.21
C ALA A 77 -4.31 1.47 -21.21
N LEU A 78 -5.10 0.77 -20.40
CA LEU A 78 -6.48 1.10 -20.11
C LEU A 78 -6.58 1.40 -18.62
N PHE A 79 -6.84 2.67 -18.30
CA PHE A 79 -7.06 3.10 -16.93
C PHE A 79 -8.53 2.95 -16.59
N LEU A 80 -8.79 2.28 -15.48
CA LEU A 80 -10.11 2.19 -14.85
C LEU A 80 -10.10 3.04 -13.60
N ASP A 81 -11.28 3.43 -13.14
CA ASP A 81 -11.42 4.20 -11.91
C ASP A 81 -10.76 3.47 -10.75
N VAL A 82 -9.95 4.23 -10.00
CA VAL A 82 -9.41 3.81 -8.72
C VAL A 82 -10.47 4.13 -7.67
N HIS A 83 -11.62 3.44 -7.75
CA HIS A 83 -12.72 3.73 -6.84
C HIS A 83 -12.42 3.16 -5.45
N CYS A 84 -12.44 4.05 -4.47
CA CYS A 84 -12.11 3.72 -3.08
C CYS A 84 -13.31 3.28 -2.29
N ASP A 85 -14.53 3.51 -2.78
CA ASP A 85 -15.78 3.24 -2.08
C ASP A 85 -15.85 1.80 -1.55
N PHE A 86 -15.43 0.80 -2.34
CA PHE A 86 -15.42 -0.59 -1.87
C PHE A 86 -14.36 -0.87 -0.80
N LEU A 87 -13.19 -0.21 -0.87
CA LEU A 87 -12.17 -0.37 0.17
C LEU A 87 -12.59 0.39 1.43
N GLU A 88 -13.03 1.63 1.31
CA GLU A 88 -13.48 2.47 2.41
C GLU A 88 -14.67 1.84 3.16
N SER A 89 -15.63 1.25 2.43
CA SER A 89 -16.81 0.63 3.03
C SER A 89 -16.65 -0.82 3.50
N HIS A 90 -15.76 -1.63 2.90
CA HIS A 90 -15.68 -3.07 3.21
C HIS A 90 -14.33 -3.56 3.74
N PHE A 91 -13.21 -2.87 3.48
CA PHE A 91 -11.87 -3.38 3.79
C PHE A 91 -11.07 -2.50 4.73
N LEU A 92 -11.11 -1.18 4.57
CA LEU A 92 -10.33 -0.24 5.37
C LEU A 92 -10.75 -0.30 6.83
N ASP A 93 -12.04 -0.36 7.14
CA ASP A 93 -12.48 -0.41 8.53
C ASP A 93 -12.06 -1.74 9.21
N GLU A 94 -12.17 -2.88 8.51
CA GLU A 94 -11.78 -4.19 9.04
C GLU A 94 -10.26 -4.42 9.07
N GLU A 95 -9.52 -3.98 8.05
CA GLU A 95 -8.05 -4.02 8.02
C GLU A 95 -7.47 -3.05 9.06
N VAL A 96 -8.02 -1.83 9.20
CA VAL A 96 -7.59 -0.90 10.24
C VAL A 96 -7.93 -1.44 11.63
N LYS A 97 -9.10 -2.07 11.82
CA LYS A 97 -9.41 -2.78 13.08
C LYS A 97 -8.45 -3.94 13.32
N LEU A 98 -8.09 -4.71 12.30
CA LEU A 98 -7.13 -5.81 12.44
C LEU A 98 -5.73 -5.29 12.76
N LEU A 99 -5.27 -4.24 12.07
CA LEU A 99 -3.99 -3.58 12.34
C LEU A 99 -3.97 -2.96 13.74
N LYS A 100 -5.06 -2.31 14.14
CA LYS A 100 -5.25 -1.78 15.51
C LYS A 100 -5.19 -2.92 16.51
N LYS A 101 -5.87 -4.04 16.25
CA LYS A 101 -5.90 -5.21 17.14
C LYS A 101 -4.54 -5.90 17.23
N MET A 102 -3.80 -5.99 16.12
CA MET A 102 -2.42 -6.48 16.12
C MET A 102 -1.49 -5.53 16.86
N GLY A 103 -1.65 -4.21 16.67
CA GLY A 103 -0.97 -3.17 17.44
C GLY A 103 -1.26 -3.32 18.94
N ASP A 104 -2.54 -3.38 19.32
CA ASP A 104 -2.99 -3.57 20.70
C ASP A 104 -2.46 -4.89 21.30
N HIS A 105 -2.38 -5.97 20.52
CA HIS A 105 -1.77 -7.22 20.96
C HIS A 105 -0.26 -7.08 21.15
N LEU A 106 0.44 -6.40 20.25
CA LEU A 106 1.87 -6.09 20.38
C LEU A 106 2.12 -5.25 21.64
N THR A 107 1.32 -4.21 21.85
CA THR A 107 1.36 -3.30 23.00
C THR A 107 1.01 -4.02 24.29
N ASN A 108 0.02 -4.92 24.29
CA ASN A 108 -0.31 -5.74 25.46
C ASN A 108 0.78 -6.75 25.80
N LEU A 109 1.36 -7.42 24.80
CA LEU A 109 2.54 -8.29 24.99
C LEU A 109 3.72 -7.51 25.56
N HIS A 110 3.95 -6.29 25.07
CA HIS A 110 4.99 -5.41 25.58
C HIS A 110 4.71 -4.88 26.98
N ARG A 111 3.44 -4.59 27.31
CA ARG A 111 3.00 -4.12 28.64
C ARG A 111 3.03 -5.23 29.69
N LEU A 112 2.75 -6.48 29.29
CA LEU A 112 2.96 -7.67 30.13
C LEU A 112 4.45 -7.91 30.44
N ALA A 113 5.37 -7.32 29.67
CA ALA A 113 6.80 -7.32 29.95
C ALA A 113 7.26 -6.26 30.98
N GLY A 114 6.33 -5.51 31.59
CA GLY A 114 6.62 -4.62 32.73
C GLY A 114 6.37 -3.12 32.46
N PRO A 115 6.84 -2.22 33.35
CA PRO A 115 6.31 -0.86 33.57
C PRO A 115 6.55 0.18 32.46
N GLN A 116 6.78 -0.24 31.21
CA GLN A 116 7.23 0.58 30.09
C GLN A 116 6.28 0.52 28.86
N ALA A 117 4.96 0.45 29.09
CA ALA A 117 3.95 0.20 28.04
C ALA A 117 4.02 1.14 26.81
N GLY A 118 4.16 2.46 27.02
CA GLY A 118 4.34 3.43 25.92
C GLY A 118 5.76 3.47 25.37
N LEU A 119 6.73 2.95 26.13
CA LEU A 119 8.10 2.78 25.67
C LEU A 119 8.16 1.74 24.55
N GLY A 120 7.30 0.72 24.57
CA GLY A 120 7.32 -0.36 23.58
C GLY A 120 6.97 0.08 22.17
N GLU A 121 5.86 0.80 22.02
CA GLU A 121 5.47 1.40 20.74
C GLU A 121 6.52 2.40 20.29
N TYR A 122 6.98 3.28 21.18
CA TYR A 122 8.05 4.24 20.91
C TYR A 122 9.38 3.58 20.52
N LEU A 123 9.76 2.47 21.15
CA LEU A 123 10.97 1.71 20.86
C LEU A 123 10.83 0.89 19.59
N PHE A 124 9.69 0.29 19.30
CA PHE A 124 9.44 -0.38 18.01
C PHE A 124 9.50 0.64 16.87
N GLU A 125 8.86 1.80 17.06
CA GLU A 125 8.93 2.91 16.13
C GLU A 125 10.38 3.40 15.95
N ARG A 126 11.15 3.53 17.04
CA ARG A 126 12.55 4.01 17.00
C ARG A 126 13.60 2.99 16.60
N LEU A 127 13.39 1.71 16.83
CA LEU A 127 14.42 0.68 16.69
C LEU A 127 14.13 -0.27 15.51
N THR A 128 12.88 -0.31 15.04
CA THR A 128 12.47 -1.20 13.94
C THR A 128 11.98 -0.41 12.73
N LEU A 129 11.27 0.70 12.93
CA LEU A 129 10.69 1.49 11.84
C LEU A 129 11.44 2.80 11.54
N LYS A 130 12.55 3.09 12.22
CA LYS A 130 13.38 4.25 11.92
C LYS A 130 14.24 4.03 10.68
N HIS A 131 14.23 5.03 9.82
CA HIS A 131 15.32 5.37 8.90
C HIS A 131 15.93 6.70 9.38
N ASP A 132 17.26 6.84 9.27
CA ASP A 132 18.01 8.07 9.58
C ASP A 132 17.57 9.28 8.73
#